data_AF-A0A0S8DR14-F1
#
_entry.id   AF-A0A0S8DR14-F1
#
_cell.length_a   1.000
_cell.length_b   1.000
_cell.length_c   1.000
_cell.angle_alpha   90.00
_cell.angle_beta   90.00
_cell.angle_gamma   90.00
#
_symmetry.space_group_name_H-M   'P 1'
#
loop_
_entity.id
_entity.type
_entity.pdbx_description
1 polymer ?
#
loop_
_entity_poly.entity_id
_entity_poly.type
_entity_poly.pdbx_seq_one_letter_code
_entity_poly.pdbx_strand_id
1 'polypeptide(L)'
;MLLCLCGLLVCASPLYAETLYVTDRILLGLHELPDSTSRLVASLPSGSNVEVVIKQDDFVQVKTDDGTTGWANVAFLMAKPPAQQLLNNLSQQHAQLAQERDQLRKSLAQSEQALKDKEAALKQAMEKAEQEPAPAPPATEADNGQELEAARQELAALRTQLETLQAAAQSAADVASHDPAVISGLEQENKALRARIELALANLSGEAAPAPEELAAIRPDFPIWYFAWIVVAAIVGFVGGAVWLDYRQRSRLGGFRI
;
A
#
# COMPACT_ATOMS: atom_id res chain seq x y z
N MET A 1 27.92 17.17 -64.79
CA MET A 1 28.00 17.28 -63.32
C MET A 1 26.66 16.93 -62.66
N LEU A 2 26.15 15.72 -62.87
CA LEU A 2 24.86 15.29 -62.29
C LEU A 2 24.91 13.89 -61.64
N LEU A 3 26.10 13.33 -61.43
CA LEU A 3 26.28 11.92 -61.04
C LEU A 3 26.95 11.69 -59.68
N CYS A 4 27.18 12.74 -58.88
CA CYS A 4 27.78 12.62 -57.54
C CYS A 4 26.82 12.88 -56.37
N LEU A 5 25.52 13.07 -56.62
CA LEU A 5 24.52 13.38 -55.58
C LEU A 5 23.59 12.20 -55.24
N CYS A 6 23.94 10.97 -55.62
CA CYS A 6 23.14 9.78 -55.30
C CYS A 6 23.87 8.75 -54.42
N GLY A 7 25.11 9.03 -53.99
CA GLY A 7 25.96 8.08 -53.25
C GLY A 7 25.88 8.16 -51.72
N LEU A 8 25.02 9.02 -51.16
CA LEU A 8 24.94 9.26 -49.71
C LEU A 8 23.57 8.86 -49.14
N LEU A 9 23.04 7.72 -49.56
CA LEU A 9 21.75 7.19 -49.10
C LEU A 9 21.90 5.74 -48.63
N VAL A 10 22.91 5.45 -47.81
CA VAL A 10 23.16 4.13 -47.26
C VAL A 10 23.07 4.17 -45.72
N CYS A 11 22.03 3.50 -45.22
CA CYS A 11 21.88 2.93 -43.87
C CYS A 11 21.73 3.90 -42.68
N ALA A 12 20.61 4.63 -42.62
CA ALA A 12 20.04 4.99 -41.33
C ALA A 12 19.27 3.78 -40.78
N SER A 13 19.93 2.91 -40.01
CA SER A 13 19.21 1.89 -39.24
C SER A 13 18.35 2.60 -38.19
N PRO A 14 17.06 2.27 -38.04
CA PRO A 14 16.28 2.77 -36.93
C PRO A 14 16.91 2.25 -35.63
N LEU A 15 17.47 3.16 -34.84
CA LEU A 15 17.85 2.88 -33.46
C LEU A 15 16.53 2.71 -32.69
N TYR A 16 16.08 1.47 -32.52
CA TYR A 16 14.97 1.17 -31.64
C TYR A 16 15.39 1.53 -30.22
N ALA A 17 14.98 2.70 -29.75
CA ALA A 17 15.12 3.09 -28.36
C ALA A 17 14.12 2.25 -27.56
N GLU A 18 14.63 1.28 -26.81
CA GLU A 18 13.83 0.48 -25.89
C GLU A 18 13.48 1.34 -24.67
N THR A 19 12.19 1.62 -24.47
CA THR A 19 11.71 2.31 -23.28
C THR A 19 11.71 1.34 -22.12
N LEU A 20 12.67 1.52 -21.20
CA LEU A 20 12.77 0.77 -19.96
C LEU A 20 12.26 1.64 -18.80
N TYR A 21 11.64 1.01 -17.81
CA TYR A 21 11.09 1.68 -16.63
C TYR A 21 12.03 1.52 -15.44
N VAL A 22 12.16 2.59 -14.63
CA VAL A 22 12.90 2.55 -13.37
C VAL A 22 12.05 1.81 -12.34
N THR A 23 12.64 0.83 -11.66
CA THR A 23 11.95 0.10 -10.58
C THR A 23 11.97 0.93 -9.29
N ASP A 24 10.86 0.94 -8.54
CA ASP A 24 10.73 1.62 -7.23
C ASP A 24 11.56 0.98 -6.10
N ARG A 25 12.42 0.01 -6.42
CA ARG A 25 13.23 -0.70 -5.43
C ARG A 25 14.45 0.13 -5.03
N ILE A 26 14.33 0.90 -3.95
CA ILE A 26 15.48 1.57 -3.33
C ILE A 26 16.31 0.53 -2.59
N LEU A 27 17.61 0.54 -2.87
CA LEU A 27 18.62 -0.32 -2.27
C LEU A 27 19.52 0.52 -1.35
N LEU A 28 19.57 0.15 -0.07
CA LEU A 28 20.47 0.74 0.92
C LEU A 28 21.81 0.00 0.90
N GLY A 29 22.90 0.71 0.63
CA GLY A 29 24.24 0.15 0.71
C GLY A 29 24.73 0.02 2.15
N LEU A 30 25.31 -1.14 2.48
CA LEU A 30 26.17 -1.31 3.65
C LEU A 30 27.61 -1.17 3.25
N HIS A 31 28.35 -0.37 4.00
CA HIS A 31 29.72 -0.02 3.73
C HIS A 31 30.67 -0.56 4.79
N GLU A 32 31.94 -0.78 4.45
CA GLU A 32 32.94 -1.28 5.41
C GLU A 32 33.26 -0.24 6.49
N LEU A 33 33.17 1.04 6.16
CA LEU A 33 33.46 2.18 7.03
C LEU A 33 32.26 3.15 7.09
N PRO A 34 32.19 4.05 8.09
CA PRO A 34 31.15 5.10 8.19
C PRO A 34 31.35 6.21 7.13
N ASP A 35 31.38 5.81 5.86
CA ASP A 35 31.63 6.66 4.69
C ASP A 35 30.93 6.04 3.47
N SER A 36 30.14 6.85 2.77
CA SER A 36 29.39 6.44 1.56
C SER A 36 30.28 6.14 0.36
N THR A 37 31.54 6.58 0.37
CA THR A 37 32.52 6.28 -0.68
C THR A 37 33.33 5.02 -0.38
N SER A 38 33.23 4.49 0.84
CA SER A 38 33.94 3.27 1.21
C SER A 38 33.33 2.03 0.57
N ARG A 39 34.07 0.92 0.59
CA ARG A 39 33.70 -0.31 -0.11
C ARG A 39 32.33 -0.84 0.34
N LEU A 40 31.50 -1.21 -0.63
CA LEU A 40 30.20 -1.83 -0.40
C LEU A 40 30.39 -3.28 0.06
N VAL A 41 29.84 -3.60 1.24
CA VAL A 41 29.78 -4.93 1.85
C VAL A 41 28.54 -5.68 1.37
N ALA A 42 27.39 -5.01 1.37
CA ALA A 42 26.10 -5.60 1.00
C ALA A 42 25.10 -4.51 0.55
N SER A 43 23.97 -4.95 0.00
CA SER A 43 22.90 -4.05 -0.44
C SER A 43 21.56 -4.59 0.05
N LEU A 44 20.81 -3.76 0.79
CA LEU A 44 19.54 -4.15 1.40
C LEU A 44 18.39 -3.52 0.63
N PRO A 45 17.36 -4.29 0.26
CA PRO A 45 16.12 -3.71 -0.23
C PRO A 45 15.39 -2.92 0.85
N SER A 46 14.60 -1.94 0.41
CA SER A 46 13.66 -1.22 1.26
C SER A 46 12.75 -2.18 2.05
N GLY A 47 12.53 -1.89 3.33
CA GLY A 47 11.76 -2.74 4.24
C GLY A 47 12.55 -3.87 4.91
N SER A 48 13.83 -4.03 4.59
CA SER A 48 14.69 -4.99 5.31
C SER A 48 14.83 -4.60 6.78
N ASN A 49 14.80 -5.60 7.65
CA ASN A 49 15.05 -5.41 9.07
C ASN A 49 16.56 -5.41 9.34
N VAL A 50 16.99 -4.54 10.25
CA VAL A 50 18.39 -4.43 10.66
C VAL A 50 18.49 -4.14 12.14
N GLU A 51 19.46 -4.75 12.80
CA GLU A 51 19.77 -4.49 14.20
C GLU A 51 20.88 -3.45 14.31
N VAL A 52 20.66 -2.41 15.10
CA VAL A 52 21.65 -1.33 15.31
C VAL A 52 22.68 -1.78 16.33
N VAL A 53 23.96 -1.81 15.93
CA VAL A 53 25.09 -2.19 16.79
C VAL A 53 25.74 -0.96 17.39
N ILE A 54 26.19 -0.02 16.54
CA ILE A 54 26.89 1.22 16.96
C ILE A 54 26.42 2.37 16.09
N LYS A 55 26.29 3.57 16.66
CA LYS A 55 26.00 4.80 15.92
C LYS A 55 27.20 5.74 15.97
N GLN A 56 27.60 6.28 14.81
CA GLN A 56 28.69 7.24 14.66
C GLN A 56 28.30 8.30 13.63
N ASP A 57 28.11 9.54 14.09
CA ASP A 57 27.70 10.68 13.27
C ASP A 57 26.45 10.36 12.41
N ASP A 58 26.55 10.47 11.09
CA ASP A 58 25.49 10.20 10.12
C ASP A 58 25.40 8.72 9.70
N PHE A 59 26.25 7.85 10.27
CA PHE A 59 26.30 6.44 9.95
C PHE A 59 26.00 5.57 11.17
N VAL A 60 25.46 4.39 10.89
CA VAL A 60 25.12 3.39 11.90
C VAL A 60 25.65 2.06 11.42
N GLN A 61 26.45 1.41 12.25
CA GLN A 61 26.82 0.03 12.04
C GLN A 61 25.62 -0.85 12.38
N VAL A 62 25.16 -1.60 11.39
CA VAL A 62 24.00 -2.47 11.49
C VAL A 62 24.40 -3.91 11.21
N LYS A 63 23.66 -4.83 11.81
CA LYS A 63 23.75 -6.26 11.57
C LYS A 63 22.45 -6.73 10.91
N THR A 64 22.59 -7.46 9.81
CA THR A 64 21.45 -8.06 9.11
C THR A 64 21.10 -9.43 9.68
N ASP A 65 19.90 -9.94 9.36
CA ASP A 65 19.43 -11.27 9.78
C ASP A 65 20.39 -12.39 9.34
N ASP A 66 21.05 -12.22 8.19
CA ASP A 66 22.07 -13.13 7.66
C ASP A 66 23.43 -13.04 8.39
N GLY A 67 23.53 -12.21 9.42
CA GLY A 67 24.73 -12.01 10.23
C GLY A 67 25.76 -11.05 9.63
N THR A 68 25.50 -10.48 8.45
CA THR A 68 26.41 -9.51 7.82
C THR A 68 26.38 -8.20 8.59
N THR A 69 27.56 -7.62 8.85
CA THR A 69 27.69 -6.34 9.56
C THR A 69 28.31 -5.29 8.64
N GLY A 70 27.77 -4.07 8.65
CA GLY A 70 28.30 -2.96 7.87
C GLY A 70 27.66 -1.63 8.26
N TRP A 71 28.19 -0.53 7.73
CA TRP A 71 27.75 0.82 8.01
C TRP A 71 26.70 1.29 7.01
N ALA A 72 25.57 1.77 7.51
CA ALA A 72 24.50 2.37 6.72
C ALA A 72 24.30 3.82 7.12
N ASN A 73 23.87 4.67 6.19
CA ASN A 73 23.55 6.05 6.51
C ASN A 73 22.20 6.11 7.27
N VAL A 74 22.19 6.82 8.40
CA VAL A 74 21.04 6.93 9.32
C VAL A 74 19.81 7.54 8.66
N ALA A 75 19.98 8.41 7.65
CA ALA A 75 18.88 9.09 6.97
C ALA A 75 17.94 8.11 6.22
N PHE A 76 18.41 6.91 5.91
CA PHE A 76 17.62 5.87 5.24
C PHE A 76 17.08 4.82 6.22
N LEU A 77 17.33 4.97 7.52
CA LEU A 77 16.85 4.07 8.55
C LEU A 77 15.71 4.74 9.32
N MET A 78 14.62 4.00 9.53
CA MET A 78 13.50 4.45 10.34
C MET A 78 13.21 3.44 11.44
N ALA A 79 12.94 3.93 12.65
CA ALA A 79 12.58 3.10 13.79
C ALA A 79 11.19 2.47 13.65
N LYS A 80 10.34 3.03 12.78
CA LYS A 80 9.00 2.51 12.50
C LYS A 80 8.98 1.85 11.12
N PRO A 81 8.21 0.76 10.95
CA PRO A 81 8.05 0.11 9.65
C PRO A 81 7.57 1.11 8.59
N PRO A 82 7.96 0.93 7.32
CA PRO A 82 7.49 1.78 6.23
C PRO A 82 5.96 1.76 6.11
N ALA A 83 5.38 2.89 5.69
CA ALA A 83 3.93 3.06 5.60
C ALA A 83 3.24 2.00 4.72
N GLN A 84 3.90 1.54 3.65
CA GLN A 84 3.37 0.45 2.79
C GLN A 84 3.27 -0.88 3.54
N GLN A 85 4.26 -1.22 4.36
CA GLN A 85 4.22 -2.44 5.16
C GLN A 85 3.14 -2.36 6.24
N LEU A 86 2.99 -1.20 6.88
CA LEU A 86 1.90 -0.94 7.82
C LEU A 86 0.53 -1.09 7.14
N LEU A 87 0.37 -0.52 5.94
CA LEU A 87 -0.88 -0.61 5.17
C LEU A 87 -1.21 -2.05 4.79
N ASN A 88 -0.23 -2.83 4.34
CA ASN A 88 -0.42 -4.24 4.00
C ASN A 88 -0.89 -5.02 5.24
N ASN A 89 -0.22 -4.86 6.38
CA ASN A 89 -0.59 -5.51 7.63
C ASN A 89 -2.01 -5.11 8.08
N LEU A 90 -2.34 -3.81 8.05
CA LEU A 90 -3.68 -3.33 8.42
C LEU A 90 -4.76 -3.86 7.47
N SER A 91 -4.49 -3.91 6.18
CA SER A 91 -5.44 -4.45 5.20
C SER A 91 -5.70 -5.95 5.40
N GLN A 92 -4.66 -6.72 5.75
CA GLN A 92 -4.78 -8.14 6.08
C GLN A 92 -5.56 -8.36 7.37
N GLN A 93 -5.26 -7.60 8.43
CA GLN A 93 -6.00 -7.67 9.69
C GLN A 93 -7.47 -7.33 9.49
N HIS A 94 -7.77 -6.29 8.70
CA HIS A 94 -9.15 -5.93 8.38
C HIS A 94 -9.88 -7.03 7.61
N ALA A 95 -9.22 -7.67 6.64
CA ALA A 95 -9.80 -8.78 5.89
C ALA A 95 -10.09 -10.00 6.79
N GLN A 96 -9.19 -10.32 7.72
CA GLN A 96 -9.36 -11.40 8.70
C GLN A 96 -10.53 -11.11 9.65
N LEU A 97 -10.58 -9.91 10.23
CA LEU A 97 -11.66 -9.50 11.12
C LEU A 97 -13.02 -9.50 10.41
N ALA A 98 -13.07 -9.07 9.15
CA ALA A 98 -14.30 -9.13 8.34
C ALA A 98 -14.77 -10.58 8.14
N GLN A 99 -13.84 -11.51 7.87
CA GLN A 99 -14.15 -12.93 7.72
C GLN A 99 -14.63 -13.55 9.03
N GLU A 100 -13.99 -13.24 10.16
CA GLU A 100 -14.38 -13.73 11.49
C GLU A 100 -15.77 -13.23 11.88
N ARG A 101 -16.06 -11.94 11.65
CA ARG A 101 -17.41 -11.37 11.83
C ARG A 101 -18.45 -12.12 11.03
N ASP A 102 -18.17 -12.43 9.76
CA ASP A 102 -19.13 -13.13 8.89
C ASP A 102 -19.34 -14.57 9.33
N GLN A 103 -18.31 -15.24 9.84
CA GLN A 103 -18.44 -16.58 10.44
C GLN A 103 -19.26 -16.55 11.73
N LEU A 104 -18.98 -15.60 12.64
CA LEU A 104 -19.73 -15.43 13.88
C LEU A 104 -21.22 -15.14 13.60
N ARG A 105 -21.52 -14.27 12.63
CA ARG A 105 -22.92 -13.99 12.22
C ARG A 105 -23.63 -15.23 11.70
N LYS A 106 -22.96 -16.07 10.90
CA LYS A 106 -23.55 -17.33 10.42
C LYS A 106 -23.78 -18.32 11.55
N SER A 107 -22.83 -18.45 12.47
CA SER A 107 -22.95 -19.33 13.64
C SER A 107 -24.09 -18.88 14.56
N LEU A 108 -24.22 -17.57 14.80
CA LEU A 108 -25.32 -17.01 15.58
C LEU A 108 -26.67 -17.33 14.92
N ALA A 109 -26.82 -17.04 13.62
CA ALA A 109 -28.05 -17.35 12.89
C ALA A 109 -28.39 -18.86 12.90
N GLN A 110 -27.39 -19.75 12.80
CA GLN A 110 -27.59 -21.19 12.90
C GLN A 110 -28.07 -21.62 14.29
N SER A 111 -27.46 -21.07 15.35
CA SER A 111 -27.84 -21.39 16.73
C SER A 111 -29.24 -20.87 17.09
N GLU A 112 -29.61 -19.68 16.61
CA GLU A 112 -30.97 -19.14 16.76
C GLU A 112 -32.01 -20.01 16.04
N GLN A 113 -31.71 -20.49 14.84
CA GLN A 113 -32.60 -21.39 14.10
C GLN A 113 -32.73 -22.74 14.81
N ALA A 114 -31.62 -23.32 15.29
CA ALA A 114 -31.64 -24.57 16.03
C ALA A 114 -32.46 -24.47 17.33
N LEU A 115 -32.43 -23.32 18.02
CA LEU A 115 -33.30 -23.09 19.16
C LEU A 115 -34.78 -23.03 18.76
N LYS A 116 -35.13 -22.32 17.69
CA LYS A 116 -36.53 -22.26 17.21
C LYS A 116 -37.05 -23.65 16.85
N ASP A 117 -36.23 -24.45 16.17
CA ASP A 117 -36.60 -25.81 15.77
C ASP A 117 -36.77 -26.72 16.99
N LYS A 118 -35.87 -26.65 17.98
CA LYS A 118 -36.00 -27.40 19.25
C LYS A 118 -37.21 -26.94 20.07
N GLU A 119 -37.48 -25.65 20.16
CA GLU A 119 -38.66 -25.11 20.86
C GLU A 119 -39.96 -25.57 20.20
N ALA A 120 -40.01 -25.61 18.86
CA ALA A 120 -41.15 -26.15 18.12
C ALA A 120 -41.33 -27.66 18.35
N ALA A 121 -40.24 -28.43 18.33
CA ALA A 121 -40.27 -29.87 18.58
C ALA A 121 -40.73 -30.19 20.02
N LEU A 122 -40.27 -29.43 21.01
CA LEU A 122 -40.72 -29.58 22.40
C LEU A 122 -42.21 -29.28 22.57
N LYS A 123 -42.71 -28.21 21.94
CA LYS A 123 -44.15 -27.91 21.95
C LYS A 123 -44.97 -29.04 21.35
N GLN A 124 -44.55 -29.56 20.20
CA GLN A 124 -45.21 -30.71 19.56
C GLN A 124 -45.16 -31.97 20.41
N ALA A 125 -44.03 -32.25 21.08
CA ALA A 125 -43.90 -33.39 21.99
C ALA A 125 -44.81 -33.25 23.21
N MET A 126 -44.93 -32.03 23.79
CA MET A 126 -45.84 -31.75 24.90
C MET A 126 -47.30 -31.88 24.48
N GLU A 127 -47.70 -31.33 23.33
CA GLU A 127 -49.07 -31.48 22.80
C GLU A 127 -49.43 -32.95 22.54
N LYS A 128 -48.48 -33.73 22.03
CA LYS A 128 -48.67 -35.17 21.78
C LYS A 128 -48.80 -35.96 23.08
N ALA A 129 -47.99 -35.63 24.10
CA ALA A 129 -48.08 -36.23 25.43
C ALA A 129 -49.38 -35.86 26.17
N GLU A 130 -49.97 -34.70 25.88
CA GLU A 130 -51.23 -34.24 26.46
C GLU A 130 -52.47 -34.83 25.78
N GLN A 131 -52.36 -35.21 24.49
CA GLN A 131 -53.45 -35.85 23.73
C GLN A 131 -53.57 -37.36 23.95
N GLU A 132 -52.56 -38.00 24.53
CA GLU A 132 -52.56 -39.44 24.81
C GLU A 132 -52.87 -39.68 26.30
N PRO A 133 -54.13 -39.96 26.70
CA PRO A 133 -54.47 -40.17 28.09
C PRO A 133 -53.86 -41.50 28.55
N ALA A 134 -52.97 -41.44 29.54
CA ALA A 134 -52.31 -42.61 30.10
C ALA A 134 -53.32 -43.57 30.78
N PRO A 135 -53.25 -44.89 30.52
CA PRO A 135 -53.50 -45.89 31.54
C PRO A 135 -52.18 -46.14 32.29
N ALA A 136 -52.11 -45.82 33.58
CA ALA A 136 -50.91 -46.08 34.41
C ALA A 136 -50.84 -47.55 34.90
N PRO A 137 -49.70 -48.06 35.42
CA PRO A 137 -48.35 -48.16 34.81
C PRO A 137 -47.79 -49.63 34.93
N PRO A 138 -46.63 -50.02 34.36
CA PRO A 138 -45.30 -49.71 34.94
C PRO A 138 -44.14 -49.44 33.94
N ALA A 139 -43.07 -48.81 34.45
CA ALA A 139 -41.68 -48.76 33.95
C ALA A 139 -41.23 -47.66 32.96
N THR A 140 -42.09 -46.96 32.20
CA THR A 140 -41.64 -45.94 31.21
C THR A 140 -41.64 -44.49 31.69
N GLU A 141 -42.29 -44.16 32.82
CA GLU A 141 -42.36 -42.77 33.33
C GLU A 141 -41.02 -42.23 33.83
N ALA A 142 -40.14 -43.10 34.35
CA ALA A 142 -38.80 -42.70 34.80
C ALA A 142 -37.88 -42.33 33.63
N ASP A 143 -38.01 -43.03 32.50
CA ASP A 143 -37.21 -42.82 31.29
C ASP A 143 -37.64 -41.53 30.56
N ASN A 144 -38.94 -41.34 30.39
CA ASN A 144 -39.51 -40.12 29.81
C ASN A 144 -39.23 -38.87 30.68
N GLY A 145 -39.28 -38.99 32.00
CA GLY A 145 -38.94 -37.91 32.92
C GLY A 145 -37.46 -37.51 32.87
N GLN A 146 -36.56 -38.49 32.72
CA GLN A 146 -35.14 -38.24 32.54
C GLN A 146 -34.81 -37.59 31.18
N GLU A 147 -35.44 -38.02 30.09
CA GLU A 147 -35.30 -37.35 28.78
C GLU A 147 -35.84 -35.91 28.81
N LEU A 148 -36.94 -35.65 29.51
CA LEU A 148 -37.52 -34.31 29.60
C LEU A 148 -36.65 -33.36 30.42
N GLU A 149 -36.09 -33.82 31.53
CA GLU A 149 -35.11 -33.06 32.34
C GLU A 149 -33.80 -32.84 31.56
N ALA A 150 -33.30 -33.85 30.83
CA ALA A 150 -32.13 -33.71 29.98
C ALA A 150 -32.35 -32.68 28.86
N ALA A 151 -33.51 -32.71 28.19
CA ALA A 151 -33.87 -31.74 27.16
C ALA A 151 -34.01 -30.32 27.72
N ARG A 152 -34.54 -30.16 28.95
CA ARG A 152 -34.61 -28.87 29.65
C ARG A 152 -33.24 -28.32 30.01
N GLN A 153 -32.34 -29.17 30.50
CA GLN A 153 -30.95 -28.79 30.78
C GLN A 153 -30.19 -28.42 29.52
N GLU A 154 -30.39 -29.14 28.41
CA GLU A 154 -29.79 -28.83 27.12
C GLU A 154 -30.28 -27.48 26.59
N LEU A 155 -31.58 -27.19 26.65
CA LEU A 155 -32.14 -25.88 26.30
C LEU A 155 -31.57 -24.74 27.17
N ALA A 156 -31.43 -24.96 28.49
CA ALA A 156 -30.85 -23.98 29.38
C ALA A 156 -29.38 -23.70 29.01
N ALA A 157 -28.60 -24.75 28.71
CA ALA A 157 -27.22 -24.62 28.28
C ALA A 157 -27.09 -23.87 26.95
N LEU A 158 -27.92 -24.20 25.96
CA LEU A 158 -27.97 -23.51 24.67
C LEU A 158 -28.37 -22.03 24.81
N ARG A 159 -29.31 -21.71 25.69
CA ARG A 159 -29.67 -20.31 25.99
C ARG A 159 -28.50 -19.54 26.59
N THR A 160 -27.79 -20.13 27.55
CA THR A 160 -26.59 -19.49 28.11
C THR A 160 -25.48 -19.33 27.07
N GLN A 161 -25.28 -20.30 26.17
CA GLN A 161 -24.32 -20.16 25.07
C GLN A 161 -24.70 -19.01 24.13
N LEU A 162 -25.98 -18.88 23.78
CA LEU A 162 -26.46 -17.76 22.99
C LEU A 162 -26.26 -16.42 23.71
N GLU A 163 -26.60 -16.30 24.99
CA GLU A 163 -26.34 -15.08 25.75
C GLU A 163 -24.86 -14.72 25.75
N THR A 164 -23.95 -15.70 25.90
CA THR A 164 -22.50 -15.44 25.86
C THR A 164 -22.02 -15.04 24.47
N LEU A 165 -22.50 -15.69 23.41
CA LEU A 165 -22.17 -15.33 22.02
C LEU A 165 -22.75 -13.98 21.64
N GLN A 166 -23.93 -13.64 22.15
CA GLN A 166 -24.60 -12.37 21.91
C GLN A 166 -23.94 -11.24 22.70
N ALA A 167 -23.49 -11.48 23.93
CA ALA A 167 -22.66 -10.55 24.69
C ALA A 167 -21.27 -10.36 24.04
N ALA A 168 -20.66 -11.43 23.54
CA ALA A 168 -19.41 -11.34 22.76
C ALA A 168 -19.63 -10.54 21.46
N ALA A 169 -20.72 -10.80 20.74
CA ALA A 169 -21.09 -10.04 19.54
C ALA A 169 -21.44 -8.58 19.85
N GLN A 170 -22.08 -8.28 20.98
CA GLN A 170 -22.35 -6.92 21.45
C GLN A 170 -21.07 -6.20 21.85
N SER A 171 -20.13 -6.87 22.52
CA SER A 171 -18.83 -6.29 22.85
C SER A 171 -17.96 -6.03 21.60
N ALA A 172 -18.01 -6.92 20.60
CA ALA A 172 -17.39 -6.70 19.30
C ALA A 172 -18.10 -5.58 18.52
N ALA A 173 -19.43 -5.50 18.61
CA ALA A 173 -20.22 -4.41 18.07
C ALA A 173 -19.94 -3.09 18.79
N ASP A 174 -19.58 -3.11 20.09
CA ASP A 174 -19.21 -1.92 20.86
C ASP A 174 -17.79 -1.43 20.54
N VAL A 175 -16.87 -2.35 20.28
CA VAL A 175 -15.56 -2.00 19.69
C VAL A 175 -15.75 -1.42 18.28
N ALA A 176 -16.73 -1.93 17.53
CA ALA A 176 -17.17 -1.38 16.25
C ALA A 176 -18.17 -0.21 16.38
N SER A 177 -18.61 0.17 17.58
CA SER A 177 -19.56 1.28 17.81
C SER A 177 -18.85 2.60 18.08
N HIS A 178 -17.53 2.68 17.84
CA HIS A 178 -16.88 3.94 17.46
C HIS A 178 -17.53 4.44 16.16
N ASP A 179 -18.69 5.08 16.31
CA ASP A 179 -19.62 5.65 15.35
C ASP A 179 -19.72 4.94 13.97
N PRO A 180 -20.89 4.38 13.58
CA PRO A 180 -21.08 3.88 12.21
C PRO A 180 -20.85 4.97 11.14
N ALA A 181 -20.97 6.25 11.50
CA ALA A 181 -20.56 7.39 10.68
C ALA A 181 -19.03 7.54 10.56
N VAL A 182 -18.27 7.19 11.60
CA VAL A 182 -16.81 7.17 11.59
C VAL A 182 -16.29 5.97 10.81
N ILE A 183 -16.90 4.79 10.94
CA ILE A 183 -16.54 3.62 10.11
C ILE A 183 -16.81 3.88 8.63
N SER A 184 -18.00 4.38 8.28
CA SER A 184 -18.30 4.72 6.88
C SER A 184 -17.44 5.88 6.37
N GLY A 185 -17.11 6.85 7.23
CA GLY A 185 -16.14 7.91 6.95
C GLY A 185 -14.74 7.37 6.68
N LEU A 186 -14.25 6.45 7.51
CA LEU A 186 -12.94 5.79 7.36
C LEU A 186 -12.89 4.88 6.13
N GLU A 187 -14.00 4.22 5.76
CA GLU A 187 -14.11 3.46 4.52
C GLU A 187 -14.09 4.38 3.29
N GLN A 188 -14.80 5.51 3.33
CA GLN A 188 -14.76 6.53 2.28
C GLN A 188 -13.37 7.14 2.16
N GLU A 189 -12.71 7.44 3.27
CA GLU A 189 -11.36 7.98 3.30
C GLU A 189 -10.35 6.96 2.77
N ASN A 190 -10.46 5.68 3.15
CA ASN A 190 -9.66 4.60 2.57
C ASN A 190 -9.87 4.46 1.06
N LYS A 191 -11.12 4.54 0.59
CA LYS A 191 -11.44 4.48 -0.85
C LYS A 191 -10.85 5.68 -1.59
N ALA A 192 -10.94 6.88 -1.00
CA ALA A 192 -10.36 8.09 -1.56
C ALA A 192 -8.83 8.03 -1.59
N LEU A 193 -8.19 7.51 -0.54
CA LEU A 193 -6.74 7.30 -0.49
C LEU A 193 -6.29 6.28 -1.54
N ARG A 194 -7.03 5.17 -1.72
CA ARG A 194 -6.77 4.19 -2.79
C ARG A 194 -6.87 4.81 -4.18
N ALA A 195 -7.91 5.59 -4.45
CA ALA A 195 -8.06 6.29 -5.72
C ALA A 195 -6.94 7.30 -5.98
N ARG A 196 -6.48 8.01 -4.94
CA ARG A 196 -5.31 8.92 -5.04
C ARG A 196 -4.01 8.17 -5.29
N ILE A 197 -3.82 7.02 -4.64
CA ILE A 197 -2.65 6.16 -4.87
C ILE A 197 -2.69 5.61 -6.30
N GLU A 198 -3.85 5.16 -6.78
CA GLU A 198 -4.02 4.68 -8.14
C GLU A 198 -3.79 5.77 -9.18
N LEU A 199 -4.27 7.00 -8.93
CA LEU A 199 -3.99 8.17 -9.76
C LEU A 199 -2.50 8.54 -9.74
N ALA A 200 -1.86 8.51 -8.57
CA ALA A 200 -0.44 8.78 -8.43
C ALA A 200 0.40 7.71 -9.15
N LEU A 201 0.00 6.44 -9.05
CA LEU A 201 0.60 5.33 -9.79
C LEU A 201 0.38 5.48 -11.30
N ALA A 202 -0.80 5.90 -11.74
CA ALA A 202 -1.11 6.15 -13.15
C ALA A 202 -0.32 7.35 -13.73
N ASN A 203 -0.05 8.36 -12.91
CA ASN A 203 0.81 9.48 -13.25
C ASN A 203 2.29 9.04 -13.32
N LEU A 204 2.73 8.22 -12.37
CA LEU A 204 4.07 7.62 -12.36
C LEU A 204 4.28 6.61 -13.50
N SER A 205 3.23 5.89 -13.92
CA SER A 205 3.25 4.94 -15.04
C SER A 205 3.10 5.60 -16.41
N GLY A 206 2.88 6.93 -16.46
CA GLY A 206 2.82 7.72 -17.69
C GLY A 206 1.55 7.52 -18.52
N GLU A 207 0.49 6.94 -17.94
CA GLU A 207 -0.74 6.56 -18.66
C GLU A 207 -1.78 7.68 -18.70
N ALA A 208 -1.68 8.66 -17.78
CA ALA A 208 -2.41 9.92 -17.83
C ALA A 208 -1.41 11.08 -17.98
N ALA A 209 -1.27 11.60 -19.21
CA ALA A 209 -0.52 12.83 -19.42
C ALA A 209 -1.15 13.96 -18.58
N PRO A 210 -0.35 14.74 -17.82
CA PRO A 210 -0.88 15.79 -16.95
C PRO A 210 -1.69 16.78 -17.79
N ALA A 211 -2.86 17.16 -17.26
CA ALA A 211 -3.72 18.14 -17.91
C ALA A 211 -2.90 19.42 -18.20
N PRO A 212 -3.13 20.11 -19.33
CA PRO A 212 -2.37 21.31 -19.70
C PRO A 212 -2.39 22.41 -18.62
N GLU A 213 -3.37 22.37 -17.72
CA GLU A 213 -3.47 23.25 -16.55
C GLU A 213 -2.47 22.91 -15.44
N GLU A 214 -2.18 21.64 -15.17
CA GLU A 214 -1.14 21.23 -14.18
C GLU A 214 0.27 21.49 -14.72
N LEU A 215 0.48 21.32 -16.03
CA LEU A 215 1.72 21.72 -16.69
C LEU A 215 1.96 23.23 -16.67
N ALA A 216 0.89 24.03 -16.67
CA ALA A 216 0.98 25.47 -16.50
C ALA A 216 1.30 25.85 -15.04
N ALA A 217 0.80 25.09 -14.06
CA ALA A 217 1.07 25.31 -12.64
C ALA A 217 2.51 24.94 -12.22
N ILE A 218 3.16 24.01 -12.93
CA ILE A 218 4.56 23.62 -12.70
C ILE A 218 5.53 24.58 -13.39
N ARG A 219 5.07 25.47 -14.29
CA ARG A 219 5.94 26.44 -14.95
C ARG A 219 6.50 27.41 -13.89
N PRO A 220 7.82 27.43 -13.64
CA PRO A 220 8.40 28.37 -12.71
C PRO A 220 8.20 29.80 -13.24
N ASP A 221 7.57 30.66 -12.44
CA ASP A 221 7.45 32.09 -12.73
C ASP A 221 8.83 32.74 -12.57
N PHE A 222 9.59 32.77 -13.67
CA PHE A 222 10.88 33.44 -13.70
C PHE A 222 10.66 34.95 -13.63
N PRO A 223 11.36 35.66 -12.72
CA PRO A 223 11.32 37.10 -12.69
C PRO A 223 11.69 37.70 -14.05
N ILE A 224 11.07 38.82 -14.43
CA ILE A 224 11.30 39.49 -15.73
C ILE A 224 12.80 39.79 -15.97
N TRP A 225 13.56 40.02 -14.89
CA TRP A 225 15.01 40.26 -14.96
C TRP A 225 15.81 39.05 -15.48
N TYR A 226 15.32 37.82 -15.29
CA TYR A 226 15.97 36.61 -15.81
C TYR A 226 15.99 36.60 -17.35
N PHE A 227 14.88 36.98 -17.98
CA PHE A 227 14.81 37.13 -19.43
C PHE A 227 15.71 38.26 -19.95
N ALA A 228 15.85 39.34 -19.19
CA ALA A 228 16.80 40.40 -19.53
C ALA A 228 18.24 39.87 -19.59
N TRP A 229 18.65 39.00 -18.65
CA TRP A 229 19.97 38.36 -18.69
C TRP A 229 20.16 37.40 -19.86
N ILE A 230 19.13 36.64 -20.25
CA ILE A 230 19.20 35.79 -21.44
C ILE A 230 19.43 36.63 -22.69
N VAL A 231 18.72 37.75 -22.83
CA VAL A 231 18.89 38.68 -23.95
C VAL A 231 20.28 39.31 -23.94
N VAL A 232 20.78 39.74 -22.77
CA VAL A 232 22.14 40.27 -22.63
C VAL A 232 23.19 39.22 -23.02
N ALA A 233 23.05 37.98 -22.54
CA ALA A 233 23.97 36.89 -22.89
C ALA A 233 23.95 36.59 -24.40
N ALA A 234 22.77 36.62 -25.03
CA ALA A 234 22.64 36.44 -26.47
C ALA A 234 23.33 37.57 -27.26
N ILE A 235 23.17 38.83 -26.84
CA ILE A 235 23.83 39.99 -27.47
C ILE A 235 25.35 39.90 -27.31
N VAL A 236 25.84 39.59 -26.10
CA VAL A 236 27.28 39.42 -25.84
C VAL A 236 27.85 38.28 -26.67
N GLY A 237 27.14 37.15 -26.78
CA GLY A 237 27.54 36.03 -27.63
C GLY A 237 27.59 36.42 -29.11
N PHE A 238 26.61 37.18 -29.60
CA PHE A 238 26.58 37.65 -30.99
C PHE A 238 27.72 38.63 -31.31
N VAL A 239 27.93 39.63 -30.45
CA VAL A 239 29.02 40.62 -30.62
C VAL A 239 30.38 39.95 -30.49
N GLY A 240 30.56 39.09 -29.49
CA GLY A 240 31.79 38.31 -29.31
C GLY A 240 32.07 37.40 -30.51
N GLY A 241 31.03 36.75 -31.04
CA GLY A 241 31.11 35.94 -32.26
C GLY A 241 31.52 36.77 -33.48
N ALA A 242 30.94 37.96 -33.67
CA ALA A 242 31.29 38.86 -34.76
C ALA A 242 32.74 39.36 -34.68
N VAL A 243 33.20 39.75 -33.48
CA VAL A 243 34.59 40.18 -33.24
C VAL A 243 35.56 39.02 -33.45
N TRP A 244 35.22 37.81 -33.02
CA TRP A 244 36.04 36.62 -33.25
C TRP A 244 36.12 36.26 -34.73
N LEU A 245 35.00 36.36 -35.47
CA LEU A 245 34.96 36.11 -36.90
C LEU A 245 35.81 37.13 -37.68
N ASP A 246 35.71 38.41 -37.33
CA ASP A 246 36.51 39.50 -37.91
C ASP A 246 38.00 39.33 -37.58
N TYR A 247 38.34 39.02 -36.32
CA TYR A 247 39.72 38.71 -35.91
C TYR A 247 40.28 37.52 -36.70
N ARG A 248 39.49 36.44 -36.84
CA ARG A 248 39.89 35.24 -37.58
C ARG A 248 40.01 35.50 -39.08
N GLN A 249 39.13 36.31 -39.68
CA GLN A 249 39.24 36.70 -41.09
C GLN A 249 40.48 37.58 -41.34
N ARG A 250 40.78 38.53 -40.46
CA ARG A 250 41.99 39.36 -40.54
C ARG A 250 43.27 38.54 -40.46
N SER A 251 43.29 37.49 -39.64
CA SER A 251 44.43 36.58 -39.54
C SER A 251 44.66 35.73 -40.81
N ARG A 252 43.64 35.60 -41.67
CA ARG A 252 43.71 34.84 -42.93
C ARG A 252 43.99 35.69 -44.17
N LEU A 253 43.73 37.00 -44.14
CA LEU A 253 43.86 37.90 -45.30
C LEU A 253 45.00 38.94 -45.18
N GLY A 254 45.94 38.78 -44.25
CA GLY A 254 47.24 39.47 -44.32
C GLY A 254 47.20 40.99 -44.18
N GLY A 255 46.24 41.54 -43.43
CA GLY A 255 46.34 42.91 -42.93
C GLY A 255 46.22 44.02 -43.98
N PHE A 256 45.26 43.96 -44.91
CA PHE A 256 44.88 45.13 -45.70
C PHE A 256 43.75 45.89 -45.01
N ARG A 257 43.97 47.18 -44.72
CA ARG A 257 42.96 48.08 -44.15
C ARG A 257 42.31 48.85 -45.30
N ILE A 258 40.98 48.81 -45.41
CA ILE A 258 40.20 49.87 -46.06
C ILE A 258 39.62 50.72 -44.93
#